data_AF-A0A2W2B6F7-F1
#
_entry.id   AF-A0A2W2B6F7-F1
#
_cell.length_a   1.000
_cell.length_b   1.000
_cell.length_c   1.000
_cell.angle_alpha   90.00
_cell.angle_beta   90.00
_cell.angle_gamma   90.00
#
_symmetry.space_group_name_H-M   'P 1'
#
loop_
_entity.id
_entity.type
_entity.pdbx_description
1 polymer ?
#
loop_
_entity_poly.entity_id
_entity_poly.type
_entity_poly.pdbx_seq_one_letter_code
_entity_poly.pdbx_strand_id
1 'polypeptide(L)'
;MKVKLGSVSVVSTVSFGQQKQIITQLRDSVSWVPQTGIGIAGSEPVKDTLRYNVFSYHDEFYDVSGIAHEGQQLVNINSRDTMTQVVYSKRKNPWLWIFSPKVLEQRVYFKNPNAHIHYSRTINIQR
;
A
#
# COMPACT_ATOMS: atom_id res chain seq x y z
N MET A 1 -13.89 27.66 40.86
CA MET A 1 -13.20 26.36 41.01
C MET A 1 -12.43 26.09 39.72
N LYS A 2 -11.09 26.19 39.75
CA LYS A 2 -10.21 26.04 38.56
C LYS A 2 -10.06 24.55 38.25
N VAL A 3 -10.56 24.08 37.12
CA VAL A 3 -10.28 22.73 36.62
C VAL A 3 -9.03 22.82 35.74
N LYS A 4 -7.90 22.29 36.23
CA LYS A 4 -6.70 22.09 35.40
C LYS A 4 -7.03 20.98 34.38
N LEU A 5 -7.04 21.31 33.09
CA LEU A 5 -6.99 20.29 32.05
C LEU A 5 -5.62 19.62 32.11
N GLY A 6 -5.57 18.39 32.60
CA GLY A 6 -4.42 17.52 32.40
C GLY A 6 -4.21 17.31 30.90
N SER A 7 -2.96 17.35 30.46
CA SER A 7 -2.55 17.02 29.10
C SER A 7 -2.94 15.57 28.79
N VAL A 8 -4.04 15.37 28.06
CA VAL A 8 -4.43 14.04 27.57
C VAL A 8 -3.63 13.77 26.29
N SER A 9 -2.58 12.98 26.39
CA SER A 9 -1.86 12.50 25.21
C SER A 9 -2.59 11.28 24.65
N VAL A 10 -3.24 11.46 23.51
CA VAL A 10 -3.86 10.38 22.75
C VAL A 10 -2.90 9.99 21.64
N VAL A 11 -2.34 8.78 21.70
CA VAL A 11 -1.51 8.23 20.62
C VAL A 11 -2.26 7.03 20.02
N SER A 12 -2.73 7.20 18.78
CA SER A 12 -3.23 6.10 17.96
C SER A 12 -2.15 5.70 16.98
N THR A 13 -1.80 4.41 16.96
CA THR A 13 -0.89 3.84 15.96
C THR A 13 -1.59 2.67 15.29
N VAL A 14 -1.68 2.73 13.96
CA VAL A 14 -2.25 1.68 13.13
C VAL A 14 -1.21 1.31 12.09
N SER A 15 -0.94 0.02 11.93
CA SER A 15 -0.14 -0.50 10.81
C SER A 15 -1.00 -1.43 9.96
N PHE A 16 -0.81 -1.35 8.65
CA PHE A 16 -1.49 -2.18 7.67
C PHE A 16 -0.51 -2.74 6.65
N GLY A 17 -0.89 -3.87 6.07
CA GLY A 17 -0.18 -4.52 4.98
C GLY A 17 -1.16 -4.90 3.88
N GLN A 18 -0.64 -5.14 2.68
CA GLN A 18 -1.44 -5.50 1.53
C GLN A 18 -0.89 -6.77 0.88
N GLN A 19 -1.77 -7.71 0.55
CA GLN A 19 -1.40 -8.94 -0.14
C GLN A 19 -2.38 -9.22 -1.28
N LYS A 20 -1.87 -9.23 -2.51
CA LYS A 20 -2.69 -9.52 -3.69
C LYS A 20 -1.97 -10.44 -4.65
N GLN A 21 -2.69 -11.45 -5.15
CA GLN A 21 -2.23 -12.30 -6.25
C GLN A 21 -2.75 -11.73 -7.57
N ILE A 22 -1.83 -11.40 -8.48
CA ILE A 22 -2.15 -10.83 -9.79
C ILE A 22 -1.75 -11.84 -10.87
N ILE A 23 -2.69 -12.18 -11.75
CA ILE A 23 -2.44 -13.01 -12.93
C ILE A 23 -2.67 -12.12 -14.14
N THR A 24 -1.62 -11.95 -14.95
CA THR A 24 -1.65 -11.13 -16.18
C THR A 24 -0.95 -11.88 -17.30
N GLN A 25 -1.38 -11.62 -18.54
CA GLN A 25 -0.70 -12.14 -19.71
C GLN A 25 0.62 -11.41 -19.93
N LEU A 26 1.64 -12.17 -20.29
CA LEU A 26 2.92 -11.64 -20.77
C LEU A 26 2.82 -11.39 -22.27
N ARG A 27 3.32 -10.24 -22.73
CA ARG A 27 3.40 -9.89 -24.16
C ARG A 27 4.85 -9.84 -24.59
N ASP A 28 5.18 -10.50 -25.70
CA ASP A 28 6.54 -10.45 -26.24
C ASP A 28 6.84 -9.05 -26.81
N SER A 29 8.03 -8.53 -26.50
CA SER A 29 8.53 -7.24 -26.96
C SER A 29 10.00 -7.35 -27.38
N VAL A 30 10.39 -6.50 -28.31
CA VAL A 30 11.72 -6.51 -28.93
C VAL A 30 12.26 -5.09 -29.00
N SER A 31 13.47 -4.84 -28.50
CA SER A 31 14.15 -3.54 -28.61
C SER A 31 15.50 -3.67 -29.31
N TRP A 32 15.90 -2.61 -30.01
CA TRP A 32 17.19 -2.48 -30.65
C TRP A 32 18.16 -1.77 -29.72
N VAL A 33 19.31 -2.38 -29.47
CA VAL A 33 20.38 -1.75 -28.68
C VAL A 33 21.52 -1.37 -29.64
N PRO A 34 21.90 -0.09 -29.72
CA PRO A 34 23.08 0.30 -30.48
C PRO A 34 24.33 -0.16 -29.72
N GLN A 35 25.15 -1.00 -30.35
CA GLN A 35 26.46 -1.34 -29.80
C GLN A 35 27.44 -0.19 -30.08
N THR A 36 27.90 0.50 -29.03
CA THR A 36 29.08 1.37 -29.10
C THR A 36 30.34 0.52 -29.04
N GLY A 37 30.61 -0.24 -30.10
CA GLY A 37 31.93 -0.82 -30.33
C GLY A 37 32.86 0.21 -30.97
N ILE A 38 34.15 0.16 -30.64
CA ILE A 38 35.21 0.90 -31.33
C ILE A 38 35.27 0.36 -32.77
N GLY A 39 34.40 0.89 -33.63
CA GLY A 39 34.28 0.51 -35.03
C GLY A 39 35.07 1.48 -35.90
N ILE A 40 35.77 0.92 -36.89
CA ILE A 40 36.49 1.63 -37.95
C ILE A 40 35.56 2.69 -38.56
N ALA A 41 36.06 3.92 -38.72
CA ALA A 41 35.29 5.05 -39.28
C ALA A 41 34.65 4.66 -40.64
N GLY A 42 33.33 4.44 -40.66
CA GLY A 42 32.56 4.10 -41.86
C GLY A 42 31.64 2.87 -41.76
N SER A 43 31.74 2.04 -40.71
CA SER A 43 30.81 0.91 -40.52
C SER A 43 29.54 1.31 -39.79
N GLU A 44 28.36 0.91 -40.28
CA GLU A 44 27.10 1.08 -39.54
C GLU A 44 27.17 0.35 -38.19
N PRO A 45 26.66 0.94 -37.10
CA PRO A 45 26.66 0.29 -35.80
C PRO A 45 25.85 -1.02 -35.87
N VAL A 46 26.45 -2.10 -35.39
CA VAL A 46 25.77 -3.40 -35.24
C VAL A 46 24.57 -3.20 -34.32
N LYS A 47 23.36 -3.51 -34.82
CA LYS A 47 22.12 -3.46 -34.06
C LYS A 47 21.91 -4.81 -33.38
N ASP A 48 21.97 -4.82 -32.05
CA ASP A 48 21.63 -6.00 -31.27
C ASP A 48 20.13 -5.99 -30.92
N THR A 49 19.53 -7.16 -30.76
CA THR A 49 18.09 -7.32 -30.51
C THR A 49 17.85 -7.98 -29.16
N LEU A 50 17.25 -7.26 -28.21
CA LEU A 50 16.86 -7.83 -26.93
C LEU A 50 15.37 -8.18 -26.93
N ARG A 51 15.06 -9.44 -26.60
CA ARG A 51 13.68 -9.92 -26.43
C ARG A 51 13.31 -9.92 -24.95
N TYR A 52 12.17 -9.32 -24.60
CA TYR A 52 11.66 -9.30 -23.23
C TYR A 52 10.14 -9.37 -23.22
N ASN A 53 9.60 -9.87 -22.13
CA ASN A 53 8.16 -9.98 -21.92
C ASN A 53 7.67 -8.78 -21.13
N VAL A 54 6.64 -8.08 -21.60
CA VAL A 54 6.03 -6.95 -20.92
C VAL A 54 4.71 -7.39 -20.32
N PHE A 55 4.40 -6.89 -19.13
CA PHE A 55 3.09 -7.06 -18.53
C PHE A 55 2.59 -5.76 -17.90
N SER A 56 1.25 -5.62 -17.89
CA SER A 56 0.56 -4.50 -17.28
C SER A 56 -0.78 -4.98 -16.74
N TYR A 57 -1.05 -4.59 -15.51
CA TYR A 57 -2.28 -4.89 -14.78
C TYR A 57 -2.75 -3.60 -14.10
N HIS A 58 -4.04 -3.33 -14.19
CA HIS A 58 -4.69 -2.18 -13.60
C HIS A 58 -6.02 -2.59 -12.99
N ASP A 59 -6.29 -2.13 -11.76
CA ASP A 59 -7.62 -2.13 -11.17
C ASP A 59 -7.83 -0.90 -10.27
N GLU A 60 -8.92 -0.90 -9.50
CA GLU A 60 -9.27 0.22 -8.62
C GLU A 60 -8.19 0.56 -7.58
N PHE A 61 -7.38 -0.42 -7.16
CA PHE A 61 -6.44 -0.26 -6.05
C PHE A 61 -4.97 -0.41 -6.45
N TYR A 62 -4.67 -1.01 -7.60
CA TYR A 62 -3.33 -1.38 -8.02
C TYR A 62 -3.05 -1.00 -9.48
N ASP A 63 -1.87 -0.44 -9.68
CA ASP A 63 -1.20 -0.30 -10.97
C ASP A 63 0.08 -1.13 -10.92
N VAL A 64 0.16 -2.21 -11.70
CA VAL A 64 1.33 -3.07 -11.78
C VAL A 64 1.81 -3.14 -13.21
N SER A 65 3.08 -2.82 -13.42
CA SER A 65 3.71 -2.90 -14.74
C SER A 65 5.12 -3.41 -14.62
N GLY A 66 5.64 -4.01 -15.67
CA GLY A 66 7.00 -4.51 -15.62
C GLY A 66 7.46 -5.21 -16.88
N ILE A 67 8.72 -5.61 -16.82
CA ILE A 67 9.35 -6.44 -17.84
C ILE A 67 9.94 -7.69 -17.20
N ALA A 68 9.85 -8.80 -17.91
CA ALA A 68 10.49 -10.07 -17.57
C ALA A 68 11.50 -10.42 -18.66
N HIS A 69 12.73 -10.74 -18.26
CA HIS A 69 13.81 -11.11 -19.15
C HIS A 69 14.71 -12.12 -18.46
N GLU A 70 15.01 -13.24 -19.14
CA GLU A 70 15.96 -14.27 -18.67
C GLU A 70 15.76 -14.72 -17.20
N GLY A 71 14.51 -14.91 -16.78
CA GLY A 71 14.17 -15.33 -15.43
C GLY A 71 14.19 -14.22 -14.37
N GLN A 72 14.59 -13.00 -14.73
CA GLN A 72 14.45 -11.82 -13.89
C GLN A 72 13.19 -11.03 -14.24
N GLN A 73 12.62 -10.34 -13.25
CA GLN A 73 11.47 -9.47 -13.43
C GLN A 73 11.74 -8.11 -12.78
N LEU A 74 11.58 -7.06 -13.56
CA LEU A 74 11.58 -5.68 -13.09
C LEU A 74 10.13 -5.25 -12.98
N VAL A 75 9.68 -5.03 -11.75
CA VAL A 75 8.28 -4.77 -11.43
C VAL A 75 8.14 -3.39 -10.79
N ASN A 76 7.25 -2.59 -11.33
CA ASN A 76 6.76 -1.36 -10.73
C ASN A 76 5.34 -1.59 -10.21
N ILE A 77 5.16 -1.46 -8.90
CA ILE A 77 3.89 -1.63 -8.21
C ILE A 77 3.52 -0.32 -7.54
N ASN A 78 2.39 0.25 -7.94
CA ASN A 78 1.78 1.39 -7.28
C ASN A 78 0.44 0.94 -6.67
N SER A 79 0.25 1.24 -5.40
CA SER A 79 -0.97 0.92 -4.66
C SER A 79 -1.64 2.20 -4.20
N ARG A 80 -2.95 2.30 -4.46
CA ARG A 80 -3.80 3.42 -4.03
C ARG A 80 -4.93 2.85 -3.21
N ASP A 81 -5.03 3.30 -1.96
CA ASP A 81 -6.06 2.84 -1.05
C ASP A 81 -6.55 4.00 -0.19
N THR A 82 -7.78 3.90 0.29
CA THR A 82 -8.41 4.85 1.19
C THR A 82 -8.63 4.19 2.55
N MET A 83 -7.94 4.70 3.57
CA MET A 83 -8.16 4.32 4.97
C MET A 83 -9.17 5.28 5.61
N THR A 84 -10.27 4.74 6.11
CA THR A 84 -11.24 5.50 6.93
C THR A 84 -11.04 5.14 8.39
N GLN A 85 -10.81 6.15 9.24
CA GLN A 85 -10.69 5.99 10.68
C GLN A 85 -11.79 6.76 11.40
N VAL A 86 -12.52 6.07 12.27
CA VAL A 86 -13.57 6.68 13.10
C VAL A 86 -13.26 6.40 14.56
N VAL A 87 -13.21 7.46 15.36
CA VAL A 87 -13.09 7.37 16.82
C VAL A 87 -14.41 7.82 17.42
N TYR A 88 -15.02 6.97 18.24
CA TYR A 88 -16.29 7.27 18.90
C TYR A 88 -16.28 6.81 20.35
N SER A 89 -17.17 7.37 21.16
CA SER A 89 -17.34 6.98 22.55
C SER A 89 -18.54 6.04 22.70
N LYS A 90 -18.33 4.92 23.39
CA LYS A 90 -19.39 3.96 23.73
C LYS A 90 -19.43 3.74 25.24
N ARG A 91 -20.64 3.54 25.79
CA ARG A 91 -20.79 3.09 27.18
C ARG A 91 -20.74 1.58 27.23
N LYS A 92 -20.00 1.03 28.20
CA LYS A 92 -19.92 -0.42 28.41
C LYS A 92 -21.30 -1.02 28.72
N ASN A 93 -22.08 -0.33 29.56
CA ASN A 93 -23.42 -0.73 29.98
C ASN A 93 -24.40 0.45 29.74
N PRO A 94 -25.09 0.49 28.59
CA PRO A 94 -26.00 1.59 28.26
C PRO A 94 -27.15 1.75 29.27
N TRP A 95 -27.63 0.66 29.86
CA TRP A 95 -28.76 0.69 30.80
C TRP A 95 -28.41 1.32 32.16
N LEU A 96 -27.11 1.33 32.54
CA LEU A 96 -26.59 1.97 33.74
C LEU A 96 -25.89 3.29 33.39
N TRP A 97 -26.53 4.14 32.58
CA TRP A 97 -25.90 5.30 31.95
C TRP A 97 -25.26 6.30 32.92
N ILE A 98 -25.76 6.43 34.15
CA ILE A 98 -25.19 7.33 35.18
C ILE A 98 -23.84 6.82 35.68
N PHE A 99 -23.69 5.51 35.89
CA PHE A 99 -22.50 4.91 36.49
C PHE A 99 -21.57 4.22 35.48
N SER A 100 -22.02 4.01 34.25
CA SER A 100 -21.22 3.32 33.25
C SER A 100 -20.13 4.22 32.66
N PRO A 101 -18.84 3.86 32.77
CA PRO A 101 -17.77 4.64 32.17
C PRO A 101 -17.90 4.66 30.64
N LYS A 102 -17.54 5.79 30.05
CA LYS A 102 -17.38 5.94 28.60
C LYS A 102 -16.01 5.39 28.21
N VAL A 103 -15.99 4.53 27.19
CA VAL A 103 -14.77 4.00 26.58
C VAL A 103 -14.65 4.62 25.18
N LEU A 104 -13.45 5.02 24.78
CA LEU A 104 -13.19 5.38 23.39
C LEU A 104 -12.90 4.11 22.60
N GLU A 105 -13.65 3.92 21.53
CA GLU A 105 -13.41 2.87 20.55
C GLU A 105 -12.94 3.50 19.25
N GLN A 106 -12.00 2.84 18.60
CA GLN A 106 -11.52 3.19 17.29
C GLN A 106 -11.90 2.09 16.32
N ARG A 107 -12.49 2.46 15.18
CA ARG A 107 -12.70 1.58 14.04
C ARG A 107 -11.88 2.09 12.87
N VAL A 108 -11.22 1.17 12.19
CA VAL A 108 -10.46 1.43 10.97
C VAL A 108 -11.03 0.54 9.89
N TYR A 109 -11.21 1.11 8.70
CA TYR A 109 -11.73 0.42 7.53
C TYR A 109 -10.88 0.79 6.30
N PHE A 110 -10.63 -0.20 5.45
CA PHE A 110 -9.94 -0.02 4.17
C PHE A 110 -10.90 -0.33 3.04
N LYS A 111 -10.82 0.45 1.97
CA LYS A 111 -11.63 0.19 0.78
C LYS A 111 -11.10 -1.01 0.00
N ASN A 112 -9.78 -1.17 -0.05
CA ASN A 112 -9.14 -2.33 -0.68
C ASN A 112 -9.37 -3.61 0.17
N PRO A 113 -10.05 -4.65 -0.37
CA PRO A 113 -10.29 -5.88 0.36
C PRO A 113 -9.02 -6.70 0.64
N ASN A 114 -7.93 -6.42 -0.08
CA ASN A 114 -6.63 -7.06 0.08
C ASN A 114 -5.75 -6.38 1.15
N ALA A 115 -6.23 -5.29 1.75
CA ALA A 115 -5.57 -4.59 2.83
C ALA A 115 -6.00 -5.17 4.18
N HIS A 116 -5.02 -5.45 5.04
CA HIS A 116 -5.26 -6.01 6.37
C HIS A 116 -4.63 -5.15 7.46
N ILE A 117 -5.36 -4.99 8.56
CA ILE A 117 -4.87 -4.32 9.76
C ILE A 117 -4.04 -5.32 10.57
N HIS A 118 -2.75 -5.03 10.74
CA HIS A 118 -1.86 -5.87 11.55
C HIS A 118 -1.84 -5.44 13.01
N TYR A 119 -1.99 -4.14 13.26
CA TYR A 119 -1.94 -3.59 14.61
C TYR A 119 -3.02 -2.54 14.80
N SER A 120 -3.82 -2.74 15.84
CA SER A 120 -4.70 -1.71 16.38
C SER A 120 -4.58 -1.72 17.90
N ARG A 121 -4.15 -0.61 18.50
CA ARG A 121 -4.09 -0.46 19.97
C ARG A 121 -5.23 0.43 20.43
N THR A 122 -6.03 -0.06 21.37
CA THR A 122 -7.07 0.72 22.03
C THR A 122 -6.44 1.78 22.93
N ILE A 123 -6.85 3.04 22.77
CA ILE A 123 -6.46 4.14 23.64
C ILE A 123 -7.27 4.04 24.94
N ASN A 124 -6.58 3.75 26.05
CA ASN A 124 -7.16 3.91 27.38
C ASN A 124 -6.84 5.32 27.89
N ILE A 125 -7.86 6.17 27.96
CA ILE A 125 -7.73 7.46 28.63
C ILE A 125 -7.92 7.23 30.13
N GLN A 126 -6.81 7.27 30.87
CA GLN A 126 -6.86 7.38 32.33
C GLN A 126 -7.00 8.86 32.70
N ARG A 127 -7.90 9.12 33.65
CA ARG A 127 -8.27 10.46 34.10
C ARG A 127 -7.35 10.94 35.22
#